data_AF-A0A7L0AHB4-F1
#
_entry.id   AF-A0A7L0AHB4-F1
#
_cell.length_a   1.000
_cell.length_b   1.000
_cell.length_c   1.000
_cell.angle_alpha   90.00
_cell.angle_beta   90.00
_cell.angle_gamma   90.00
#
_symmetry.space_group_name_H-M   'P 1'
#
loop_
_entity.id
_entity.type
_entity.pdbx_description
1 polymer ?
#
loop_
_entity_poly.entity_id
_entity_poly.type
_entity_poly.pdbx_seq_one_letter_code
_entity_poly.pdbx_strand_id
1 'polypeptide(L)'
;AQQAGKELRCVSWQIAGTGGQWTTTGCKRVGGDTSHSICACTHFSTFAILMTIHPIKDSFALTVVTYVGMSVSLVCLFLAIITFLLCRSLWSVSVTLHLQLSICLFA
;
A
#
# COMPACT_ATOMS: atom_id res chain seq x y z
N ALA A 1 17.29 -3.91 22.85
CA ALA A 1 15.97 -3.95 22.16
C ALA A 1 16.19 -3.56 20.70
N GLN A 2 16.32 -4.54 19.81
CA GLN A 2 16.63 -4.33 18.40
C GLN A 2 15.36 -4.62 17.61
N GLN A 3 14.77 -3.60 16.96
CA GLN A 3 13.56 -3.81 16.15
C GLN A 3 13.91 -4.56 14.87
N ALA A 4 13.62 -5.86 14.90
CA ALA A 4 13.57 -6.73 13.73
C ALA A 4 12.35 -6.33 12.87
N GLY A 5 12.58 -5.66 11.74
CA GLY A 5 11.47 -5.29 10.84
C GLY A 5 11.77 -4.42 9.61
N LYS A 6 13.02 -3.97 9.39
CA LYS A 6 13.39 -3.20 8.18
C LYS A 6 14.91 -3.20 7.97
N GLU A 7 15.47 -4.26 7.38
CA GLU A 7 16.90 -4.26 7.01
C GLU A 7 17.07 -3.49 5.70
N LEU A 8 17.60 -2.27 5.81
CA LEU A 8 17.92 -1.39 4.69
C LEU A 8 19.31 -1.76 4.15
N ARG A 9 19.37 -2.25 2.92
CA ARG A 9 20.62 -2.65 2.24
C ARG A 9 21.04 -1.62 1.21
N CYS A 10 22.30 -1.19 1.27
CA CYS A 10 22.87 -0.30 0.26
C CYS A 10 23.34 -1.12 -0.94
N VAL A 11 22.90 -0.75 -2.15
CA VAL A 11 23.30 -1.41 -3.39
C VAL A 11 23.73 -0.39 -4.44
N SER A 12 24.58 -0.82 -5.36
CA SER A 12 24.97 -0.06 -6.54
C SER A 12 24.73 -0.85 -7.81
N TRP A 13 24.57 -0.15 -8.92
CA TRP A 13 24.44 -0.76 -10.23
C TRP A 13 25.82 -1.20 -10.74
N GLN A 14 25.97 -2.49 -11.04
CA GLN A 14 27.15 -3.05 -11.67
C GLN A 14 26.82 -3.47 -13.10
N ILE A 15 27.57 -2.96 -14.08
CA ILE A 15 27.44 -3.38 -15.48
C ILE A 15 28.00 -4.80 -15.61
N ALA A 16 27.19 -5.72 -16.11
CA ALA A 16 27.54 -7.12 -16.30
C ALA A 16 27.05 -7.60 -17.67
N GLY A 17 27.97 -7.71 -18.63
CA GLY A 17 27.66 -8.14 -20.00
C GLY A 17 26.82 -7.12 -20.78
N THR A 18 25.75 -7.58 -21.42
CA THR A 18 24.80 -6.73 -22.18
C THR A 18 23.79 -5.98 -21.31
N GLY A 19 23.87 -6.13 -19.98
CA GLY A 19 22.99 -5.48 -19.01
C GLY A 19 23.73 -5.03 -17.75
N GLY A 20 22.99 -4.92 -16.66
CA GLY A 20 23.56 -4.68 -15.34
C GLY A 20 22.73 -5.32 -14.23
N GLN A 21 23.35 -5.46 -13.07
CA GLN A 21 22.76 -6.05 -11.89
C GLN A 21 23.01 -5.17 -10.67
N TRP A 22 22.01 -5.07 -9.79
CA TRP A 22 22.18 -4.46 -8.48
C TRP A 22 23.05 -5.35 -7.60
N THR A 23 24.13 -4.80 -7.08
CA THR A 23 25.07 -5.52 -6.23
C THR A 23 25.31 -4.76 -4.92
N THR A 24 25.65 -5.49 -3.86
CA THR A 24 26.17 -4.90 -2.61
C THR A 24 27.69 -4.76 -2.65
N THR A 25 28.34 -5.28 -3.70
CA THR A 25 29.81 -5.28 -3.83
C THR A 25 30.35 -3.85 -3.86
N GLY A 26 31.21 -3.54 -2.90
CA GLY A 26 31.82 -2.21 -2.78
C GLY A 26 30.91 -1.15 -2.18
N CYS A 27 29.72 -1.50 -1.66
CA CYS A 27 28.81 -0.59 -0.94
C CYS A 27 28.42 -1.18 0.42
N LYS A 28 28.53 -0.39 1.49
CA LYS A 28 28.15 -0.81 2.84
C LYS A 28 27.35 0.28 3.55
N ARG A 29 26.38 -0.11 4.38
CA ARG A 29 25.71 0.81 5.31
C ARG A 29 26.67 1.14 6.44
N VAL A 30 27.05 2.41 6.55
CA VAL A 30 27.99 2.90 7.56
C VAL A 30 27.30 3.60 8.73
N GLY A 31 26.01 3.91 8.60
CA GLY A 31 25.23 4.50 9.68
C GLY A 31 23.81 4.84 9.30
N GLY A 32 23.19 5.69 10.11
CA GLY A 32 21.82 6.16 9.94
C GLY A 32 20.82 5.51 10.89
N ASP A 33 19.72 6.22 11.10
CA ASP A 33 18.61 5.85 11.97
C ASP A 33 17.49 5.10 11.21
N THR A 34 16.28 5.11 11.77
CA THR A 34 15.06 4.55 11.16
C THR A 34 14.56 5.39 9.97
N SER A 35 14.83 6.70 9.99
CA SER A 35 14.39 7.69 9.00
C SER A 35 15.41 7.95 7.89
N HIS A 36 16.70 7.75 8.18
CA HIS A 36 17.80 8.05 7.27
C HIS A 36 18.81 6.91 7.30
N SER A 37 19.34 6.51 6.14
CA SER A 37 20.41 5.52 6.04
C SER A 37 21.63 6.13 5.38
N ILE A 38 22.80 5.92 5.97
CA ILE A 38 24.07 6.40 5.45
C ILE A 38 24.81 5.22 4.83
N CYS A 39 25.11 5.32 3.53
CA CYS A 39 25.81 4.33 2.74
C CYS A 39 27.18 4.88 2.29
N ALA A 40 28.22 4.06 2.37
CA ALA A 40 29.53 4.36 1.79
C ALA A 40 29.84 3.35 0.68
N CYS A 41 30.24 3.85 -0.48
CA CYS A 41 30.61 3.05 -1.64
C CYS A 41 32.02 3.41 -2.12
N THR A 42 32.77 2.43 -2.61
CA THR A 42 34.15 2.59 -3.08
C THR A 42 34.26 2.94 -4.56
N HIS A 43 33.14 3.16 -5.26
CA HIS A 43 33.07 3.41 -6.69
C HIS A 43 31.94 4.39 -7.03
N PHE A 44 32.07 5.08 -8.17
CA PHE A 44 31.06 6.00 -8.68
C PHE A 44 30.11 5.25 -9.62
N SER A 45 28.87 5.03 -9.18
CA SER A 45 27.79 4.40 -9.96
C SER A 45 26.43 4.84 -9.43
N THR A 46 25.36 4.45 -10.12
CA THR A 46 23.99 4.61 -9.64
C THR A 46 23.80 3.82 -8.36
N PHE A 47 23.39 4.50 -7.29
CA PHE A 47 23.13 3.88 -5.98
C PHE A 47 21.63 3.79 -5.72
N ALA A 48 21.23 2.76 -4.96
CA ALA A 48 19.87 2.59 -4.49
C ALA A 48 19.88 1.99 -3.07
N ILE A 49 18.82 2.27 -2.32
CA ILE A 49 18.59 1.67 -1.01
C ILE A 49 17.50 0.62 -1.16
N LEU A 50 17.87 -0.64 -0.98
CA LEU A 50 16.95 -1.76 -1.03
C LEU A 50 16.34 -1.97 0.37
N MET A 51 15.04 -1.77 0.48
CA MET A 51 14.31 -2.10 1.70
C MET A 51 13.93 -3.56 1.64
N THR A 52 14.48 -4.38 2.55
CA THR A 52 13.93 -5.73 2.73
C THR A 52 12.66 -5.59 3.55
N ILE A 53 11.53 -5.65 2.84
CA ILE A 53 10.24 -5.87 3.46
C ILE A 53 10.29 -7.31 3.96
N HIS A 54 10.66 -7.46 5.23
CA HIS A 54 10.35 -8.71 5.90
C HIS A 54 8.84 -8.86 5.83
N PRO A 55 8.29 -10.05 5.54
CA PRO A 55 6.85 -10.24 5.60
C PRO A 55 6.46 -9.84 7.02
N ILE A 56 5.87 -8.64 7.16
CA ILE A 56 5.24 -8.22 8.40
C ILE A 56 4.11 -9.22 8.48
N LYS A 57 4.33 -10.29 9.26
CA LYS A 57 3.46 -11.44 9.45
C LYS A 57 2.03 -10.96 9.32
N ASP A 58 1.42 -11.19 8.14
CA ASP A 58 0.27 -10.42 7.65
C ASP A 58 -0.67 -10.20 8.81
N SER A 59 -0.62 -8.99 9.37
CA SER A 59 -1.23 -8.79 10.67
C SER A 59 -2.70 -9.03 10.43
N PHE A 60 -3.26 -10.07 11.05
CA PHE A 60 -4.65 -10.48 10.92
C PHE A 60 -5.60 -9.28 10.88
N ALA A 61 -5.26 -8.21 11.61
CA ALA A 61 -5.84 -6.87 11.51
C ALA A 61 -6.03 -6.30 10.09
N LEU A 62 -5.02 -6.26 9.21
CA LEU A 62 -5.13 -5.72 7.85
C LEU A 62 -6.05 -6.57 6.96
N THR A 63 -5.96 -7.90 7.09
CA THR A 63 -6.86 -8.83 6.38
C THR A 63 -8.29 -8.66 6.85
N VAL A 64 -8.51 -8.54 8.16
CA VAL A 64 -9.83 -8.30 8.75
C VAL A 64 -10.38 -6.94 8.31
N VAL A 65 -9.58 -5.88 8.35
CA VAL A 65 -10.01 -4.54 7.89
C VAL A 65 -10.41 -4.57 6.42
N THR A 66 -9.61 -5.22 5.55
CA THR A 66 -9.94 -5.33 4.12
C THR A 66 -11.21 -6.14 3.91
N TYR A 67 -11.37 -7.27 4.60
CA TYR A 67 -12.56 -8.11 4.48
C TYR A 67 -13.83 -7.41 4.97
N VAL A 68 -13.76 -6.75 6.14
CA VAL A 68 -14.87 -5.96 6.69
C VAL A 68 -15.21 -4.81 5.74
N GLY A 69 -14.22 -4.03 5.28
CA GLY A 69 -14.44 -2.92 4.35
C GLY A 69 -15.07 -3.34 3.03
N MET A 70 -14.62 -4.46 2.44
CA MET A 70 -15.21 -5.03 1.24
C MET A 70 -16.66 -5.47 1.48
N SER A 71 -16.92 -6.17 2.59
CA SER A 71 -18.28 -6.64 2.92
C SER A 71 -19.26 -5.47 3.11
N VAL A 72 -18.86 -4.42 3.83
CA VAL A 72 -19.68 -3.22 4.05
C VAL A 72 -19.97 -2.50 2.73
N SER A 73 -18.94 -2.34 1.89
CA SER A 73 -19.08 -1.71 0.57
C SER A 73 -20.05 -2.48 -0.34
N LEU A 74 -19.95 -3.81 -0.37
CA LEU A 74 -20.83 -4.68 -1.15
C LEU A 74 -22.29 -4.61 -0.65
N VAL A 75 -22.49 -4.65 0.67
CA VAL A 75 -23.84 -4.54 1.27
C VAL A 75 -24.43 -3.16 0.97
N CYS A 76 -23.66 -2.09 1.13
CA CYS A 76 -24.12 -0.73 0.81
C CYS A 76 -24.53 -0.61 -0.66
N LEU A 77 -23.70 -1.11 -1.58
CA LEU A 77 -23.97 -1.10 -3.01
C LEU A 77 -25.22 -1.92 -3.36
N PHE A 78 -25.39 -3.09 -2.75
CA PHE A 78 -26.57 -3.92 -2.96
C PHE A 78 -27.87 -3.24 -2.48
N LEU A 79 -27.84 -2.62 -1.30
CA LEU A 79 -28.96 -1.84 -0.77
C LEU A 79 -29.29 -0.64 -1.67
N ALA A 80 -28.27 0.04 -2.19
CA ALA A 80 -28.45 1.14 -3.14
C ALA A 80 -29.13 0.67 -4.44
N ILE A 81 -28.71 -0.47 -4.99
CA ILE A 81 -29.31 -1.07 -6.20
C ILE A 81 -30.77 -1.46 -5.94
N ILE A 82 -31.06 -2.18 -4.85
CA ILE A 82 -32.45 -2.56 -4.50
C ILE A 82 -33.30 -1.32 -4.35
N THR A 83 -32.81 -0.32 -3.61
CA THR A 83 -33.56 0.91 -3.41
C THR A 83 -33.83 1.61 -4.74
N PHE A 84 -32.83 1.67 -5.63
CA PHE A 84 -33.00 2.25 -6.96
C PHE A 84 -34.05 1.51 -7.79
N LEU A 85 -34.04 0.18 -7.79
CA LEU A 85 -35.00 -0.64 -8.54
C LEU A 85 -36.43 -0.53 -7.98
N LEU A 86 -36.59 -0.60 -6.66
CA LEU A 86 -37.88 -0.44 -5.99
C LEU A 86 -38.40 1.01 -6.14
N CYS A 87 -37.54 2.02 -6.00
CA CYS A 87 -37.90 3.43 -6.21
C CYS A 87 -38.32 3.72 -7.65
N ARG A 88 -37.58 3.19 -8.64
CA ARG A 88 -37.96 3.28 -10.06
C ARG A 88 -39.32 2.63 -10.32
N SER A 89 -39.65 1.58 -9.57
CA SER A 89 -40.93 0.90 -9.67
C SER A 89 -42.07 1.60 -8.91
N LEU A 90 -41.77 2.33 -7.84
CA LEU A 90 -42.80 2.76 -6.89
C LEU A 90 -43.40 4.14 -7.18
N TRP A 91 -42.66 5.16 -7.66
CA TRP A 91 -43.34 6.40 -8.06
C TRP A 91 -42.53 7.46 -8.85
N SER A 92 -41.56 8.09 -8.22
CA SER A 92 -41.51 9.56 -8.24
C SER A 92 -40.43 9.99 -7.26
N VAL A 93 -39.18 9.61 -7.54
CA VAL A 93 -38.11 9.55 -6.54
C VAL A 93 -37.00 10.54 -6.89
N SER A 94 -37.37 11.81 -7.04
CA SER A 94 -36.37 12.89 -7.21
C SER A 94 -35.89 13.45 -5.87
N VAL A 95 -36.70 13.43 -4.80
CA VAL A 95 -36.35 14.06 -3.52
C VAL A 95 -35.51 13.14 -2.61
N THR A 96 -35.76 11.83 -2.63
CA THR A 96 -35.07 10.84 -1.77
C THR A 96 -33.66 10.49 -2.26
N LEU A 97 -33.43 10.60 -3.58
CA LEU A 97 -32.15 10.27 -4.23
C LEU A 97 -31.02 11.20 -3.76
N HIS A 98 -31.30 12.49 -3.57
CA HIS A 98 -30.35 13.45 -3.03
C HIS A 98 -29.97 13.18 -1.56
N LEU A 99 -30.88 12.61 -0.77
CA LEU A 99 -30.67 12.33 0.65
C LEU A 99 -29.91 11.01 0.90
N GLN A 100 -30.18 9.97 0.12
CA GLN A 100 -29.42 8.71 0.22
C GLN A 100 -27.98 8.87 -0.27
N LEU A 101 -27.76 9.71 -1.28
CA LEU A 101 -26.42 10.02 -1.78
C LEU A 101 -25.59 10.79 -0.75
N SER A 102 -26.20 11.75 -0.04
CA SER A 102 -25.50 12.55 0.98
C SER A 102 -25.11 11.71 2.20
N ILE A 103 -25.93 10.74 2.60
CA ILE A 103 -25.63 9.84 3.71
C ILE A 103 -24.52 8.84 3.35
N CYS A 104 -24.53 8.26 2.15
CA CYS A 104 -23.46 7.38 1.69
C CYS A 104 -22.13 8.10 1.39
N LEU A 105 -22.15 9.41 1.14
CA LEU A 105 -20.94 10.23 0.99
C LEU A 105 -20.38 10.72 2.34
N PHE A 106 -21.22 10.77 3.39
CA PHE A 106 -20.83 11.25 4.71
C PHE A 106 -20.41 10.12 5.67
N ALA A 107 -20.93 8.90 5.47
CA ALA A 107 -20.55 7.69 6.19
C ALA A 107 -19.35 6.98 5.54
#